data_AF-A0A6G8C8P7-F1
#
_entry.id   AF-A0A6G8C8P7-F1
#
_cell.length_a   1.000
_cell.length_b   1.000
_cell.length_c   1.000
_cell.angle_alpha   90.00
_cell.angle_beta   90.00
_cell.angle_gamma   90.00
#
_symmetry.space_group_name_H-M   'P 1'
#
loop_
_entity.id
_entity.type
_entity.pdbx_description
1 polymer ?
#
loop_
_entity_poly.entity_id
_entity_poly.type
_entity_poly.pdbx_seq_one_letter_code
_entity_poly.pdbx_strand_id
1 'polypeptide(L)'
;MALLENPQQFYIIHLEGRTRLSLLPLGEIEQTLPPDPVAALRAFVPMFLGRRAYETESRQVRQQLERRAEEATSSASQARARLHALEHGASYRQTADLIMAHLTQIPAGAAQVEVVDFYQDNQPRIIKLKSTETPQRTAQNLYRKAKNQQIETRQLQERVERRESDAFWCLERLEELGGILDLRTLRTWRKTHDLHPENKAKAAPELPFKVFEDEGFTILVGRNAANNDLLTQRYAHKEDLWLHAKDVTGSHVVIRHRAGHVVPATVVERAAQLAAWYSRRQHDSLCPVTVTPKKFVRKPKGALPGQVLVEREKVVLVVPANPFERVGGK
;
A
#
# COMPACT_ATOMS: atom_id res chain seq x y z
N MET A 1 -14.01 45.31 42.54
CA MET A 1 -14.16 44.14 43.45
C MET A 1 -15.62 43.76 43.60
N ALA A 2 -16.53 44.69 43.96
CA ALA A 2 -17.98 44.40 44.10
C ALA A 2 -18.67 43.72 42.90
N LEU A 3 -18.27 44.06 41.66
CA LEU A 3 -18.78 43.43 40.42
C LEU A 3 -18.40 41.96 40.25
N LEU A 4 -17.31 41.50 40.88
CA LEU A 4 -16.88 40.09 40.84
C LEU A 4 -17.53 39.27 41.97
N GLU A 5 -17.88 39.93 43.08
CA GLU A 5 -18.52 39.30 44.24
C GLU A 5 -20.03 39.10 44.03
N ASN A 6 -20.69 40.01 43.29
CA ASN A 6 -22.08 39.89 42.86
C ASN A 6 -22.21 40.26 41.38
N PRO A 7 -21.90 39.33 40.46
CA PRO A 7 -22.02 39.59 39.03
C PRO A 7 -23.50 39.79 38.66
N GLN A 8 -23.82 40.94 38.06
CA GLN A 8 -25.20 41.21 37.59
C GLN A 8 -25.57 40.45 36.32
N GLN A 9 -24.56 39.98 35.58
CA GLN A 9 -24.69 39.25 34.32
C GLN A 9 -23.49 38.33 34.12
N PHE A 10 -23.68 37.29 33.32
CA PHE A 10 -22.61 36.47 32.76
C PHE A 10 -22.54 36.69 31.26
N TYR A 11 -21.36 36.55 30.67
CA TYR A 11 -21.14 36.75 29.24
C TYR A 11 -20.49 35.52 28.63
N ILE A 12 -21.05 35.04 27.52
CA ILE A 12 -20.32 34.19 26.60
C ILE A 12 -19.58 35.12 25.66
N ILE A 13 -18.25 35.00 25.66
CA ILE A 13 -17.38 35.88 24.88
C ILE A 13 -16.47 35.10 23.95
N HIS A 14 -16.09 35.73 22.85
CA HIS A 14 -14.99 35.30 22.00
C HIS A 14 -13.76 36.17 22.28
N LEU A 15 -12.70 35.54 22.78
CA LEU A 15 -11.46 36.23 23.13
C LEU A 15 -10.25 35.37 22.75
N GLU A 16 -9.38 35.93 21.89
CA GLU A 16 -8.17 35.27 21.37
C GLU A 16 -8.46 33.93 20.67
N GLY A 17 -9.50 33.89 19.83
CA GLY A 17 -9.88 32.66 19.11
C GLY A 17 -10.56 31.61 19.99
N ARG A 18 -10.94 31.93 21.23
CA ARG A 18 -11.55 30.97 22.17
C ARG A 18 -12.84 31.49 22.74
N THR A 19 -13.82 30.61 22.80
CA THR A 19 -15.09 30.84 23.49
C THR A 19 -14.90 30.65 25.00
N ARG A 20 -15.28 31.66 25.78
CA ARG A 20 -15.13 31.65 27.25
C ARG A 20 -16.42 32.10 27.92
N LEU A 21 -16.67 31.57 29.11
CA LEU A 21 -17.65 32.13 30.03
C LEU A 21 -16.93 33.18 30.89
N SER A 22 -17.44 34.41 30.92
CA SER A 22 -16.82 35.55 31.56
C SER A 22 -17.80 36.27 32.49
N LEU A 23 -17.26 36.80 33.58
CA LEU A 23 -17.97 37.73 34.47
C LEU A 23 -17.92 39.18 33.95
N LEU A 24 -17.06 39.43 32.96
CA LEU A 24 -16.81 40.75 32.40
C LEU A 24 -17.09 40.76 30.89
N PRO A 25 -17.65 41.85 30.34
CA PRO A 25 -17.88 42.01 28.91
C PRO A 25 -16.55 42.30 28.18
N LEU A 26 -15.74 41.27 27.99
CA LEU A 26 -14.42 41.35 27.36
C LEU A 26 -14.45 40.76 25.95
N GLY A 27 -13.75 41.38 25.00
CA GLY A 27 -13.71 40.90 23.62
C GLY A 27 -15.06 41.04 22.91
N GLU A 28 -15.36 40.10 22.02
CA GLU A 28 -16.65 40.05 21.33
C GLU A 28 -17.67 39.32 22.22
N ILE A 29 -18.80 39.96 22.51
CA ILE A 29 -19.87 39.39 23.32
C ILE A 29 -20.83 38.65 22.40
N GLU A 30 -20.89 37.33 22.54
CA GLU A 30 -21.80 36.48 21.75
C GLU A 30 -23.17 36.36 22.43
N GLN A 31 -23.18 36.30 23.77
CA GLN A 31 -24.43 36.18 24.53
C GLN A 31 -24.29 36.78 25.93
N THR A 32 -25.33 37.48 26.37
CA THR A 32 -25.50 37.96 27.74
C THR A 32 -26.49 37.07 28.47
N LEU A 33 -26.13 36.64 29.68
CA LEU A 33 -26.86 35.67 30.49
C LEU A 33 -27.22 36.28 31.85
N PRO A 34 -28.34 35.84 32.46
CA PRO A 34 -28.76 36.32 33.77
C PRO A 34 -27.74 35.97 34.86
N PRO A 35 -27.80 36.62 36.05
CA PRO A 35 -26.88 36.41 37.17
C PRO A 35 -27.10 35.08 37.92
N ASP A 36 -27.28 33.99 37.17
CA ASP A 36 -27.37 32.63 37.70
C ASP A 36 -26.17 31.82 37.17
N PRO A 37 -25.18 31.49 38.02
CA PRO A 37 -24.01 30.75 37.58
C PRO A 37 -24.34 29.34 37.08
N VAL A 38 -25.39 28.70 37.62
CA VAL A 38 -25.79 27.35 37.21
C VAL A 38 -26.47 27.40 35.85
N ALA A 39 -27.36 28.37 35.62
CA ALA A 39 -27.96 28.58 34.30
C ALA A 39 -26.90 28.98 33.26
N ALA A 40 -25.95 29.83 33.63
CA ALA A 40 -24.88 30.25 32.74
C ALA A 40 -23.98 29.09 32.31
N LEU A 41 -23.61 28.22 33.25
CA LEU A 41 -22.88 26.98 32.95
C LEU A 41 -23.68 26.02 32.08
N ARG A 42 -24.98 25.85 32.34
CA ARG A 42 -25.86 24.98 31.51
C ARG A 42 -25.96 25.46 30.06
N ALA A 43 -25.93 26.77 29.82
CA ALA A 43 -25.89 27.33 28.46
C ALA A 43 -24.50 27.18 27.81
N PHE A 44 -23.44 27.49 28.56
CA PHE A 44 -22.07 27.52 28.05
C PHE A 44 -21.51 26.14 27.73
N VAL A 45 -21.67 25.16 28.62
CA VAL A 45 -20.98 23.85 28.52
C VAL A 45 -21.31 23.11 27.21
N PRO A 46 -22.57 22.94 26.80
CA PRO A 46 -22.90 22.26 25.53
C PRO A 46 -22.31 22.98 24.31
N MET A 47 -22.36 24.31 24.30
CA MET A 47 -21.83 25.12 23.21
C MET A 47 -20.30 25.02 23.12
N PHE A 48 -19.61 25.13 24.25
CA PHE A 48 -18.15 24.98 24.33
C PHE A 48 -17.70 23.59 23.88
N LEU A 49 -18.37 22.53 24.35
CA LEU A 49 -18.09 21.15 23.94
C LEU A 49 -18.34 20.94 22.44
N GLY A 50 -19.42 21.51 21.90
CA GLY A 50 -19.75 21.47 20.48
C GLY A 50 -18.68 22.14 19.61
N ARG A 51 -18.23 23.35 19.97
CA ARG A 51 -17.17 24.08 19.25
C ARG A 51 -15.83 23.35 19.32
N ARG A 52 -15.43 22.87 20.50
CA ARG A 52 -14.20 22.09 20.65
C ARG A 52 -14.22 20.81 19.83
N ALA A 53 -15.36 20.11 19.80
CA ALA A 53 -15.54 18.92 18.96
C ALA A 53 -15.46 19.27 17.47
N TYR A 54 -16.11 20.36 17.04
CA TYR A 54 -16.00 20.88 15.68
C TYR A 54 -14.55 21.20 15.29
N GLU A 55 -13.83 21.98 16.10
CA GLU A 55 -12.43 22.34 15.85
C GLU A 55 -11.54 21.10 15.74
N THR A 56 -11.76 20.12 16.61
CA THR A 56 -10.99 18.87 16.63
C THR A 56 -11.27 18.02 15.38
N GLU A 57 -12.55 17.79 15.06
CA GLU A 57 -12.94 16.99 13.90
C GLU A 57 -12.56 17.69 12.58
N SER A 58 -12.74 19.02 12.49
CA SER A 58 -12.36 19.82 11.32
C SER A 58 -10.85 19.76 11.09
N ARG A 59 -10.04 19.89 12.15
CA ARG A 59 -8.58 19.73 12.06
C ARG A 59 -8.17 18.34 11.59
N GLN A 60 -8.81 17.29 12.09
CA GLN A 60 -8.51 15.92 11.68
C GLN A 60 -8.81 15.70 10.19
N VAL A 61 -9.97 16.15 9.71
CA VAL A 61 -10.34 16.00 8.31
C VAL A 61 -9.45 16.84 7.40
N ARG A 62 -9.10 18.07 7.82
CA ARG A 62 -8.13 18.92 7.12
C ARG A 62 -6.78 18.19 6.96
N GLN A 63 -6.22 17.68 8.05
CA GLN A 63 -4.94 16.95 8.01
C GLN A 63 -5.00 15.70 7.12
N GLN A 64 -6.12 14.98 7.14
CA GLN A 64 -6.33 13.82 6.28
C GLN A 64 -6.33 14.20 4.79
N LEU A 65 -7.02 15.27 4.43
CA LEU A 65 -7.10 15.78 3.05
C LEU A 65 -5.76 16.36 2.58
N GLU A 66 -5.08 17.15 3.42
CA GLU A 66 -3.75 17.70 3.14
C GLU A 66 -2.75 16.58 2.86
N ARG A 67 -2.71 15.56 3.74
CA ARG A 67 -1.85 14.39 3.54
C ARG A 67 -2.16 13.64 2.25
N ARG A 68 -3.44 13.38 1.97
CA ARG A 68 -3.85 12.70 0.72
C ARG A 68 -3.46 13.51 -0.52
N ALA A 69 -3.64 14.83 -0.49
CA ALA A 69 -3.28 15.73 -1.58
C ALA A 69 -1.76 15.74 -1.82
N GLU A 70 -0.96 15.79 -0.75
CA GLU A 70 0.50 15.76 -0.84
C GLU A 70 1.01 14.41 -1.38
N GLU A 71 0.50 13.29 -0.86
CA GLU A 71 0.83 11.94 -1.33
C GLU A 71 0.47 11.75 -2.82
N ALA A 72 -0.71 12.23 -3.23
CA ALA A 72 -1.18 12.16 -4.61
C ALA A 72 -0.31 13.02 -5.56
N THR A 73 -0.03 14.27 -5.16
CA THR A 73 0.84 15.19 -5.91
C THR A 73 2.26 14.63 -6.06
N SER A 74 2.84 14.09 -5.00
CA SER A 74 4.17 13.47 -5.02
C SER A 74 4.20 12.21 -5.90
N SER A 75 3.15 11.37 -5.83
CA SER A 75 3.07 10.21 -6.73
C SER A 75 2.91 10.62 -8.19
N ALA A 76 2.17 11.70 -8.49
CA ALA A 76 2.00 12.20 -9.85
C ALA A 76 3.32 12.77 -10.40
N SER A 77 4.04 13.55 -9.59
CA SER A 77 5.32 14.16 -10.00
C SER A 77 6.38 13.10 -10.32
N GLN A 78 6.50 12.05 -9.50
CA GLN A 78 7.41 10.92 -9.76
C GLN A 78 7.05 10.17 -11.04
N ALA A 79 5.75 9.93 -11.28
CA ALA A 79 5.29 9.26 -12.50
C ALA A 79 5.54 10.13 -13.75
N ARG A 80 5.33 11.46 -13.66
CA ARG A 80 5.63 12.42 -14.74
C ARG A 80 7.12 12.50 -15.02
N ALA A 81 7.98 12.52 -13.99
CA ALA A 81 9.43 12.49 -14.17
C ALA A 81 9.89 11.20 -14.89
N ARG A 82 9.29 10.06 -14.54
CA ARG A 82 9.55 8.78 -15.22
C ARG A 82 9.07 8.82 -16.68
N LEU A 83 7.88 9.35 -16.93
CA LEU A 83 7.33 9.51 -18.28
C LEU A 83 8.26 10.35 -19.16
N HIS A 84 8.67 11.53 -18.66
CA HIS A 84 9.59 12.43 -19.34
C HIS A 84 10.93 11.75 -19.65
N ALA A 85 11.48 10.97 -18.71
CA ALA A 85 12.71 10.21 -18.95
C ALA A 85 12.55 9.12 -20.02
N LEU A 86 11.36 8.52 -20.16
CA LEU A 86 11.08 7.53 -21.22
C LEU A 86 10.87 8.19 -22.58
N GLU A 87 10.27 9.39 -22.64
CA GLU A 87 10.04 10.15 -23.87
C GLU A 87 11.33 10.73 -24.46
N HIS A 88 12.25 11.19 -23.61
CA HIS A 88 13.52 11.79 -24.03
C HIS A 88 14.68 10.78 -24.09
N GLY A 89 14.42 9.51 -23.77
CA GLY A 89 15.40 8.44 -23.88
C GLY A 89 15.65 8.00 -25.33
N ALA A 90 16.76 7.31 -25.57
CA ALA A 90 17.03 6.72 -26.88
C ALA A 90 15.94 5.71 -27.26
N SER A 91 15.25 5.94 -28.37
CA SER A 91 14.15 5.07 -28.81
C SER A 91 14.67 3.67 -29.17
N TYR A 92 14.16 2.65 -28.48
CA TYR A 92 14.46 1.26 -28.80
C TYR A 92 14.00 0.90 -30.22
N ARG A 93 12.88 1.48 -30.68
CA ARG A 93 12.36 1.24 -32.02
C ARG A 93 13.28 1.81 -33.09
N GLN A 94 13.66 3.09 -32.97
CA GLN A 94 14.60 3.72 -33.92
C GLN A 94 15.94 2.95 -33.96
N THR A 95 16.44 2.54 -32.80
CA THR A 95 17.69 1.75 -32.72
C THR A 95 17.54 0.40 -33.44
N ALA A 96 16.39 -0.27 -33.31
CA ALA A 96 16.12 -1.51 -34.03
C ALA A 96 16.02 -1.28 -35.54
N ASP A 97 15.33 -0.22 -35.96
CA ASP A 97 15.16 0.15 -37.37
C ASP A 97 16.52 0.46 -38.03
N LEU A 98 17.42 1.15 -37.32
CA LEU A 98 18.79 1.42 -37.77
C LEU A 98 19.62 0.15 -37.96
N ILE A 99 19.54 -0.80 -37.02
CA ILE A 99 20.23 -2.10 -37.12
C ILE A 99 19.70 -2.89 -38.33
N MET A 100 18.38 -2.91 -38.52
CA MET A 100 17.76 -3.62 -39.63
C MET A 100 18.10 -3.00 -40.99
N ALA A 101 18.20 -1.67 -41.07
CA ALA A 101 18.58 -0.97 -42.30
C ALA A 101 20.06 -1.19 -42.70
N HIS A 102 20.96 -1.35 -41.73
CA HIS A 102 22.41 -1.51 -41.95
C HIS A 102 22.89 -2.95 -41.77
N LEU A 103 21.99 -3.92 -41.86
CA LEU A 103 22.22 -5.30 -41.44
C LEU A 103 23.40 -5.97 -42.17
N THR A 104 23.60 -5.66 -43.46
CA THR A 104 24.72 -6.17 -44.28
C THR A 104 26.08 -5.53 -43.93
N GLN A 105 26.07 -4.39 -43.25
CA GLN A 105 27.27 -3.62 -42.88
C GLN A 105 27.77 -3.98 -41.47
N ILE A 106 26.99 -4.77 -40.70
CA ILE A 106 27.33 -5.17 -39.34
C ILE A 106 28.12 -6.49 -39.38
N PRO A 107 29.42 -6.50 -39.00
CA PRO A 107 30.20 -7.73 -38.95
C PRO A 107 29.66 -8.70 -37.88
N ALA A 108 29.77 -10.00 -38.15
CA ALA A 108 29.38 -11.02 -37.18
C ALA A 108 30.25 -10.91 -35.91
N GLY A 109 29.59 -10.89 -34.74
CA GLY A 109 30.28 -10.78 -33.44
C GLY A 109 30.76 -9.38 -33.06
N ALA A 110 30.42 -8.33 -33.82
CA ALA A 110 30.78 -6.96 -33.49
C ALA A 110 30.21 -6.51 -32.13
N ALA A 111 31.03 -5.83 -31.32
CA ALA A 111 30.61 -5.25 -30.04
C ALA A 111 29.95 -3.87 -30.19
N GLN A 112 30.19 -3.20 -31.32
CA GLN A 112 29.58 -1.92 -31.68
C GLN A 112 29.58 -1.77 -33.20
N VAL A 113 28.66 -0.95 -33.72
CA VAL A 113 28.64 -0.55 -35.13
C VAL A 113 28.33 0.95 -35.22
N GLU A 114 28.99 1.64 -36.14
CA GLU A 114 28.63 3.00 -36.53
C GLU A 114 27.70 2.93 -37.72
N VAL A 115 26.51 3.53 -37.60
CA VAL A 115 25.48 3.53 -38.65
C VAL A 115 25.01 4.95 -38.90
N VAL A 116 24.49 5.22 -40.10
CA VAL A 116 23.91 6.51 -40.44
C VAL A 116 22.53 6.62 -39.79
N ASP A 117 22.32 7.61 -38.92
CA ASP A 117 21.04 7.85 -38.27
C ASP A 117 20.11 8.68 -39.15
N PHE A 118 19.22 8.01 -39.88
CA PHE A 118 18.23 8.67 -40.73
C PHE A 118 17.09 9.34 -39.94
N TYR A 119 17.06 9.25 -38.61
CA TYR A 119 16.18 10.04 -37.75
C TYR A 119 16.82 11.34 -37.25
N GLN A 120 18.14 11.50 -37.39
CA GLN A 120 18.90 12.69 -36.94
C GLN A 120 19.82 13.20 -38.04
N ASP A 121 19.24 13.79 -39.09
CA ASP A 121 19.96 14.47 -40.19
C ASP A 121 21.09 13.65 -40.83
N ASN A 122 20.96 12.31 -40.85
CA ASN A 122 21.98 11.37 -41.36
C ASN A 122 23.34 11.49 -40.66
N GLN A 123 23.38 11.89 -39.38
CA GLN A 123 24.62 11.87 -38.61
C GLN A 123 25.03 10.44 -38.22
N PRO A 124 26.34 10.14 -38.13
CA PRO A 124 26.81 8.85 -37.66
C PRO A 124 26.45 8.62 -36.19
N ARG A 125 25.90 7.44 -35.89
CA ARG A 125 25.50 7.01 -34.56
C ARG A 125 26.12 5.66 -34.22
N ILE A 126 26.77 5.59 -33.05
CA ILE A 126 27.35 4.35 -32.54
C ILE A 126 26.28 3.55 -31.79
N ILE A 127 26.02 2.33 -32.25
CA ILE A 127 25.11 1.39 -31.61
C ILE A 127 25.94 0.28 -30.95
N LYS A 128 25.75 0.10 -29.64
CA LYS A 128 26.35 -1.00 -28.88
C LYS A 128 25.60 -2.30 -29.16
N LEU A 129 26.34 -3.34 -29.51
CA LEU A 129 25.82 -4.67 -29.83
C LEU A 129 26.36 -5.70 -28.83
N LYS A 130 25.67 -6.83 -28.70
CA LYS A 130 26.20 -7.96 -27.95
C LYS A 130 26.88 -8.90 -28.94
N SER A 131 28.17 -9.17 -28.73
CA SER A 131 28.94 -10.09 -29.58
C SER A 131 28.38 -11.52 -29.62
N THR A 132 27.57 -11.91 -28.63
CA THR A 132 26.93 -13.23 -28.52
C THR A 132 25.59 -13.34 -29.25
N GLU A 133 25.01 -12.23 -29.75
CA GLU A 133 23.70 -12.22 -30.41
C GLU A 133 23.84 -11.76 -31.87
N THR A 134 23.02 -12.31 -32.76
CA THR A 134 22.97 -11.81 -34.14
C THR A 134 22.34 -10.41 -34.19
N PRO A 135 22.69 -9.58 -35.20
CA PRO A 135 22.06 -8.26 -35.38
C PRO A 135 20.53 -8.34 -35.45
N GLN A 136 19.99 -9.35 -36.16
CA GLN A 136 18.55 -9.60 -36.25
C GLN A 136 17.94 -9.90 -34.89
N ARG A 137 18.59 -10.74 -34.07
CA ARG A 137 18.10 -11.07 -32.73
C ARG A 137 18.14 -9.86 -31.80
N THR A 138 19.18 -9.04 -31.92
CA THR A 138 19.31 -7.78 -31.19
C THR A 138 18.17 -6.82 -31.56
N ALA A 139 17.88 -6.64 -32.84
CA ALA A 139 16.76 -5.80 -33.31
C ALA A 139 15.41 -6.34 -32.83
N GLN A 140 15.17 -7.65 -32.89
CA GLN A 140 13.94 -8.28 -32.38
C GLN A 140 13.74 -8.04 -30.88
N ASN A 141 14.81 -8.14 -30.09
CA ASN A 141 14.81 -7.84 -28.66
C ASN A 141 14.48 -6.36 -28.40
N LEU A 142 15.03 -5.44 -29.19
CA LEU A 142 14.75 -4.00 -29.11
C LEU A 142 13.29 -3.69 -29.48
N TYR A 143 12.71 -4.32 -30.50
CA TYR A 143 11.27 -4.18 -30.80
C TYR A 143 10.39 -4.65 -29.65
N ARG A 144 10.73 -5.77 -29.01
CA ARG A 144 10.01 -6.25 -27.82
C ARG A 144 10.10 -5.25 -26.67
N LYS A 145 11.28 -4.66 -26.44
CA LYS A 145 11.48 -3.60 -25.45
C LYS A 145 10.67 -2.34 -25.78
N ALA A 146 10.64 -1.92 -27.05
CA ALA A 146 9.84 -0.78 -27.50
C ALA A 146 8.34 -0.99 -27.24
N LYS A 147 7.81 -2.19 -27.51
CA LYS A 147 6.41 -2.54 -27.20
C LYS A 147 6.13 -2.48 -25.70
N ASN A 148 7.03 -3.03 -24.88
CA ASN A 148 6.89 -2.97 -23.42
C ASN A 148 6.97 -1.53 -22.90
N GLN A 149 7.86 -0.71 -23.45
CA GLN A 149 7.98 0.71 -23.12
C GLN A 149 6.69 1.46 -23.45
N GLN A 150 6.07 1.19 -24.60
CA GLN A 150 4.78 1.81 -24.95
C GLN A 150 3.67 1.46 -23.93
N ILE A 151 3.65 0.22 -23.43
CA ILE A 151 2.72 -0.20 -22.38
C ILE A 151 3.04 0.53 -21.06
N GLU A 152 4.32 0.61 -20.68
CA GLU A 152 4.77 1.35 -19.48
C GLU A 152 4.38 2.82 -19.56
N THR A 153 4.63 3.50 -20.68
CA THR A 153 4.26 4.89 -20.92
C THR A 153 2.76 5.10 -20.76
N ARG A 154 1.92 4.25 -21.36
CA ARG A 154 0.47 4.33 -21.21
C ARG A 154 0.03 4.18 -19.75
N GLN A 155 0.57 3.19 -19.04
CA GLN A 155 0.25 2.97 -17.62
C GLN A 155 0.70 4.14 -16.74
N LEU A 156 1.84 4.75 -17.04
CA LEU A 156 2.32 5.94 -16.35
C LEU A 156 1.42 7.14 -16.61
N GLN A 157 0.96 7.35 -17.85
CA GLN A 157 0.00 8.42 -18.19
C GLN A 157 -1.31 8.25 -17.40
N GLU A 158 -1.91 7.05 -17.45
CA GLU A 158 -3.14 6.73 -16.70
C GLU A 158 -2.93 6.92 -15.18
N ARG A 159 -1.74 6.62 -14.66
CA ARG A 159 -1.38 6.85 -13.26
C ARG A 159 -1.24 8.33 -12.92
N VAL A 160 -0.61 9.13 -13.78
CA VAL A 160 -0.47 10.58 -13.59
C VAL A 160 -1.86 11.21 -13.53
N GLU A 161 -2.69 10.97 -14.52
CA GLU A 161 -4.04 11.51 -14.61
C GLU A 161 -4.87 11.18 -13.36
N ARG A 162 -4.89 9.90 -12.96
CA ARG A 162 -5.61 9.47 -11.75
C ARG A 162 -5.12 10.18 -10.50
N ARG A 163 -3.80 10.31 -10.32
CA ARG A 163 -3.23 10.94 -9.13
C ARG A 163 -3.42 12.46 -9.12
N GLU A 164 -3.41 13.10 -10.26
CA GLU A 164 -3.75 14.52 -10.37
C GLU A 164 -5.23 14.76 -10.07
N SER A 165 -6.14 13.90 -10.56
CA SER A 165 -7.56 13.95 -10.18
C SER A 165 -7.77 13.72 -8.69
N ASP A 166 -7.08 12.77 -8.06
CA ASP A 166 -7.14 12.53 -6.62
C ASP A 166 -6.69 13.79 -5.83
N ALA A 167 -5.61 14.43 -6.25
CA ALA A 167 -5.09 15.64 -5.62
C ALA A 167 -6.07 16.80 -5.75
N PHE A 168 -6.60 17.03 -6.96
CA PHE A 168 -7.61 18.05 -7.22
C PHE A 168 -8.86 17.85 -6.38
N TRP A 169 -9.36 16.61 -6.32
CA TRP A 169 -10.51 16.27 -5.47
C TRP A 169 -10.25 16.60 -4.00
N CYS A 170 -9.06 16.33 -3.47
CA CYS A 170 -8.72 16.66 -2.08
C CYS A 170 -8.67 18.17 -1.84
N LEU A 171 -8.14 18.93 -2.80
CA LEU A 171 -8.05 20.39 -2.72
C LEU A 171 -9.43 21.06 -2.75
N GLU A 172 -10.34 20.62 -3.63
CA GLU A 172 -11.72 21.11 -3.63
C GLU A 172 -12.42 20.85 -2.28
N ARG A 173 -12.22 19.66 -1.69
CA ARG A 173 -12.80 19.35 -0.38
C ARG A 173 -12.19 20.18 0.75
N LEU A 174 -10.91 20.56 0.64
CA LEU A 174 -10.28 21.49 1.60
C LEU A 174 -10.88 22.89 1.53
N GLU A 175 -11.20 23.35 0.32
CA GLU A 175 -11.89 24.63 0.11
C GLU A 175 -13.31 24.59 0.70
N GLU A 176 -14.09 23.56 0.40
CA GLU A 176 -15.44 23.37 0.96
C GLU A 176 -15.43 23.30 2.49
N LEU A 177 -14.45 22.59 3.08
CA LEU A 177 -14.27 22.49 4.52
C LEU A 177 -14.07 23.88 5.17
N GLY A 178 -13.47 24.82 4.45
CA GLY A 178 -13.30 26.22 4.89
C GLY A 178 -14.62 26.96 5.11
N GLY A 179 -15.71 26.56 4.42
CA GLY A 179 -17.04 27.17 4.55
C GLY A 179 -17.91 26.55 5.64
N ILE A 180 -17.48 25.45 6.26
CA ILE A 180 -18.24 24.74 7.30
C ILE A 180 -17.88 25.35 8.65
N LEU A 181 -18.87 25.71 9.48
CA LEU A 181 -18.63 26.41 10.76
C LEU A 181 -19.22 25.69 11.98
N ASP A 182 -20.00 24.62 11.79
CA ASP A 182 -20.63 23.88 12.89
C ASP A 182 -20.42 22.36 12.78
N LEU A 183 -20.58 21.68 13.93
CA LEU A 183 -20.33 20.25 14.04
C LEU A 183 -21.30 19.38 13.24
N ARG A 184 -22.57 19.80 13.10
CA ARG A 184 -23.61 18.98 12.48
C ARG A 184 -23.44 18.99 10.96
N THR A 185 -23.21 20.16 10.38
CA THR A 185 -22.90 20.29 8.95
C THR A 185 -21.59 19.57 8.62
N LEU A 186 -20.55 19.72 9.44
CA LEU A 186 -19.29 19.00 9.27
C LEU A 186 -19.49 17.48 9.21
N ARG A 187 -20.24 16.90 10.15
CA ARG A 187 -20.48 15.45 10.18
C ARG A 187 -21.30 14.95 9.00
N THR A 188 -22.22 15.78 8.50
CA THR A 188 -23.05 15.47 7.33
C THR A 188 -22.20 15.49 6.06
N TRP A 189 -21.46 16.59 5.85
CA TRP A 189 -20.53 16.75 4.74
C TRP A 189 -19.48 15.62 4.72
N ARG A 190 -18.91 15.28 5.87
CA ARG A 190 -17.95 14.19 6.02
C ARG A 190 -18.51 12.85 5.56
N LYS A 191 -19.78 12.58 5.85
CA LYS A 191 -20.48 11.36 5.42
C LYS A 191 -20.75 11.37 3.91
N THR A 192 -21.11 12.52 3.34
CA THR A 192 -21.34 12.66 1.89
C THR A 192 -20.09 12.40 1.06
N HIS A 193 -18.91 12.70 1.61
CA HIS A 193 -17.62 12.54 0.92
C HIS A 193 -16.80 11.33 1.40
N ASP A 194 -17.40 10.43 2.20
CA ASP A 194 -16.74 9.25 2.76
C ASP A 194 -15.43 9.57 3.55
N LEU A 195 -15.33 10.77 4.10
CA LEU A 195 -14.16 11.28 4.83
C LEU A 195 -14.19 10.89 6.31
N HIS A 196 -14.58 9.65 6.60
CA HIS A 196 -14.61 9.22 7.99
C HIS A 196 -13.21 9.35 8.61
N PRO A 197 -13.12 9.72 9.91
CA PRO A 197 -11.86 9.56 10.62
C PRO A 197 -11.41 8.15 10.29
N GLU A 198 -10.11 7.98 10.02
CA GLU A 198 -9.47 6.68 10.12
C GLU A 198 -9.63 6.26 11.57
N ASN A 199 -10.83 5.82 11.93
CA ASN A 199 -11.03 4.86 12.94
C ASN A 199 -10.09 3.75 12.47
N LYS A 200 -8.99 3.59 13.19
CA LYS A 200 -8.48 2.27 13.51
C LYS A 200 -9.55 1.45 14.28
N ALA A 201 -10.84 1.63 14.00
CA ALA A 201 -11.72 0.50 13.87
C ALA A 201 -10.99 -0.41 12.88
N LYS A 202 -10.63 -1.57 13.40
CA LYS A 202 -10.19 -2.70 12.61
C LYS A 202 -11.25 -2.93 11.53
N ALA A 203 -11.18 -2.20 10.42
CA ALA A 203 -11.49 -2.79 9.13
C ALA A 203 -10.67 -4.07 9.17
N ALA A 204 -11.35 -5.22 9.18
CA ALA A 204 -10.68 -6.51 9.17
C ALA A 204 -9.58 -6.37 8.11
N PRO A 205 -8.30 -6.38 8.51
CA PRO A 205 -7.24 -6.08 7.57
C PRO A 205 -7.47 -7.06 6.43
N GLU A 206 -7.53 -6.58 5.19
CA GLU A 206 -7.30 -7.46 4.07
C GLU A 206 -6.00 -8.19 4.44
N LEU A 207 -6.13 -9.46 4.83
CA LEU A 207 -5.05 -10.11 5.53
C LEU A 207 -3.84 -10.00 4.60
N PRO A 208 -2.66 -9.56 5.07
CA PRO A 208 -1.48 -9.42 4.21
C PRO A 208 -0.99 -10.77 3.65
N PHE A 209 -1.77 -11.82 3.84
CA PHE A 209 -1.55 -13.19 3.45
C PHE A 209 -2.62 -13.62 2.44
N LYS A 210 -2.34 -14.66 1.67
CA LYS A 210 -3.41 -15.39 1.00
C LYS A 210 -4.07 -16.30 2.04
N VAL A 211 -5.39 -16.35 2.02
CA VAL A 211 -6.18 -17.17 2.95
C VAL A 211 -6.82 -18.29 2.16
N PHE A 212 -6.64 -19.51 2.63
CA PHE A 212 -7.31 -20.69 2.11
C PHE A 212 -8.03 -21.37 3.28
N GLU A 213 -9.13 -22.05 2.99
CA GLU A 213 -9.82 -22.90 3.96
C GLU A 213 -9.86 -24.33 3.42
N ASP A 214 -9.55 -25.29 4.29
CA ASP A 214 -9.54 -26.71 3.96
C ASP A 214 -10.01 -27.50 5.19
N GLU A 215 -11.06 -28.31 5.03
CA GLU A 215 -11.69 -29.09 6.10
C GLU A 215 -12.00 -28.26 7.39
N GLY A 216 -12.32 -26.97 7.24
CA GLY A 216 -12.59 -26.06 8.35
C GLY A 216 -11.36 -25.55 9.11
N PHE A 217 -10.16 -25.77 8.56
CA PHE A 217 -8.91 -25.14 9.01
C PHE A 217 -8.54 -23.98 8.10
N THR A 218 -8.10 -22.88 8.70
CA THR A 218 -7.60 -21.72 7.97
C THR A 218 -6.10 -21.88 7.70
N ILE A 219 -5.71 -21.77 6.43
CA ILE A 219 -4.32 -21.79 5.96
C ILE A 219 -3.94 -20.39 5.48
N LEU A 220 -2.88 -19.83 6.05
CA LEU A 220 -2.36 -18.50 5.72
C LEU A 220 -1.03 -18.63 4.96
N VAL A 221 -0.89 -17.93 3.84
CA VAL A 221 0.32 -17.96 3.00
C VAL A 221 0.90 -16.56 2.81
N GLY A 222 2.17 -16.36 3.16
CA GLY A 222 2.86 -15.09 2.96
C GLY A 222 3.05 -14.75 1.48
N ARG A 223 2.88 -13.48 1.10
CA ARG A 223 3.02 -13.02 -0.30
C ARG A 223 4.45 -12.62 -0.68
N ASN A 224 5.26 -12.22 0.29
CA ASN A 224 6.65 -11.77 0.13
C ASN A 224 7.41 -11.94 1.46
N ALA A 225 8.70 -11.63 1.49
CA ALA A 225 9.56 -11.79 2.67
C ALA A 225 9.11 -10.97 3.90
N ALA A 226 8.60 -9.76 3.70
CA ALA A 226 8.07 -8.93 4.79
C ALA A 226 6.79 -9.53 5.38
N ASN A 227 5.91 -10.07 4.53
CA ASN A 227 4.68 -10.73 4.95
C ASN A 227 4.99 -12.07 5.62
N ASN A 228 6.02 -12.80 5.18
CA ASN A 228 6.48 -14.02 5.86
C ASN A 228 6.89 -13.75 7.31
N ASP A 229 7.66 -12.68 7.53
CA ASP A 229 8.03 -12.23 8.88
C ASP A 229 6.81 -11.86 9.71
N LEU A 230 5.92 -11.06 9.14
CA LEU A 230 4.69 -10.65 9.81
C LEU A 230 3.83 -11.86 10.19
N LEU A 231 3.65 -12.80 9.25
CA LEU A 231 2.91 -14.04 9.43
C LEU A 231 3.48 -14.86 10.59
N THR A 232 4.80 -15.08 10.55
CA THR A 232 5.48 -15.98 11.49
C THR A 232 5.63 -15.36 12.86
N GLN A 233 5.92 -14.05 12.95
CA GLN A 233 6.21 -13.40 14.22
C GLN A 233 4.96 -12.87 14.93
N ARG A 234 4.02 -12.27 14.19
CA ARG A 234 2.89 -11.53 14.78
C ARG A 234 1.56 -12.28 14.70
N TYR A 235 1.30 -13.00 13.61
CA TYR A 235 0.00 -13.64 13.39
C TYR A 235 -0.06 -15.10 13.86
N ALA A 236 1.02 -15.86 13.69
CA ALA A 236 1.07 -17.26 14.10
C ALA A 236 1.21 -17.42 15.63
N HIS A 237 0.38 -18.28 16.22
CA HIS A 237 0.43 -18.68 17.61
C HIS A 237 1.32 -19.91 17.83
N LYS A 238 1.67 -20.18 19.09
CA LYS A 238 2.67 -21.20 19.46
C LYS A 238 2.34 -22.61 18.94
N GLU A 239 1.07 -22.97 18.91
CA GLU A 239 0.58 -24.30 18.50
C GLU A 239 0.16 -24.36 17.02
N ASP A 240 0.21 -23.24 16.29
CA ASP A 240 -0.04 -23.25 14.84
C ASP A 240 1.08 -24.05 14.14
N LEU A 241 0.73 -24.78 13.08
CA LEU A 241 1.72 -25.48 12.27
C LEU A 241 2.31 -24.51 11.24
N TRP A 242 3.63 -24.44 11.18
CA TRP A 242 4.39 -23.66 10.21
C TRP A 242 5.01 -24.59 9.17
N LEU A 243 4.91 -24.21 7.91
CA LEU A 243 5.40 -24.97 6.77
C LEU A 243 6.22 -24.08 5.82
N HIS A 244 7.26 -24.66 5.23
CA HIS A 244 8.12 -24.00 4.25
C HIS A 244 8.87 -25.02 3.39
N ALA A 245 9.10 -24.69 2.12
CA ALA A 245 9.84 -25.55 1.20
C ALA A 245 11.32 -25.63 1.61
N LYS A 246 11.82 -26.86 1.80
CA LYS A 246 13.13 -27.09 2.42
C LYS A 246 14.29 -26.59 1.54
N ASP A 247 15.26 -25.91 2.16
CA ASP A 247 16.50 -25.41 1.55
C ASP A 247 16.33 -24.46 0.35
N VAL A 248 15.17 -23.80 0.22
CA VAL A 248 14.90 -22.86 -0.88
C VAL A 248 14.15 -21.61 -0.42
N THR A 249 14.22 -20.54 -1.22
CA THR A 249 13.37 -19.36 -0.99
C THR A 249 11.92 -19.69 -1.34
N GLY A 250 10.99 -19.31 -0.47
CA GLY A 250 9.56 -19.53 -0.67
C GLY A 250 8.70 -18.82 0.37
N SER A 251 7.39 -18.93 0.22
CA SER A 251 6.41 -18.40 1.17
C SER A 251 6.38 -19.21 2.47
N HIS A 252 6.20 -18.51 3.59
CA HIS A 252 5.83 -19.16 4.85
C HIS A 252 4.34 -19.49 4.79
N VAL A 253 3.99 -20.71 5.19
CA VAL A 253 2.61 -21.17 5.27
C VAL A 253 2.30 -21.53 6.71
N VAL A 254 1.12 -21.13 7.20
CA VAL A 254 0.70 -21.39 8.58
C VAL A 254 -0.72 -21.97 8.58
N ILE A 255 -0.88 -23.13 9.21
CA ILE A 255 -2.19 -23.72 9.51
C ILE A 255 -2.58 -23.26 10.92
N ARG A 256 -3.73 -22.59 11.02
CA ARG A 256 -4.27 -22.12 12.29
C ARG A 256 -4.72 -23.29 13.14
N HIS A 257 -4.18 -23.38 14.35
CA HIS A 257 -4.59 -24.38 15.32
C HIS A 257 -6.02 -24.11 15.80
N ARG A 258 -6.83 -25.18 15.87
CA ARG A 258 -8.19 -25.15 16.41
C ARG A 258 -8.25 -25.96 17.69
N ALA A 259 -8.68 -25.34 18.79
CA ALA A 259 -8.71 -25.99 20.09
C ALA A 259 -9.58 -27.26 20.06
N GLY A 260 -9.02 -28.37 20.55
CA GLY A 260 -9.70 -29.67 20.60
C GLY A 260 -9.74 -30.44 19.28
N HIS A 261 -9.08 -29.98 18.21
CA HIS A 261 -9.03 -30.67 16.92
C HIS A 261 -7.57 -30.88 16.49
N VAL A 262 -7.23 -32.12 16.13
CA VAL A 262 -5.93 -32.43 15.51
C VAL A 262 -6.02 -32.09 14.03
N VAL A 263 -4.99 -31.43 13.48
CA VAL A 263 -4.94 -31.12 12.05
C VAL A 263 -4.83 -32.43 11.25
N PRO A 264 -5.79 -32.76 10.37
CA PRO A 264 -5.74 -33.97 9.55
C PRO A 264 -4.52 -33.98 8.63
N ALA A 265 -4.03 -35.18 8.27
CA ALA A 265 -2.90 -35.32 7.36
C ALA A 265 -3.17 -34.71 5.98
N THR A 266 -4.42 -34.77 5.51
CA THR A 266 -4.90 -34.17 4.25
C THR A 266 -4.70 -32.65 4.23
N VAL A 267 -5.07 -31.96 5.33
CA VAL A 267 -4.88 -30.50 5.48
C VAL A 267 -3.40 -30.14 5.53
N VAL A 268 -2.57 -30.94 6.20
CA VAL A 268 -1.11 -30.75 6.22
C VAL A 268 -0.51 -30.91 4.83
N GLU A 269 -0.95 -31.93 4.08
CA GLU A 269 -0.53 -32.16 2.71
C GLU A 269 -0.95 -30.98 1.81
N ARG A 270 -2.19 -30.51 1.91
CA ARG A 270 -2.68 -29.35 1.16
C ARG A 270 -1.86 -28.09 1.43
N ALA A 271 -1.58 -27.82 2.71
CA ALA A 271 -0.72 -26.69 3.09
C ALA A 271 0.71 -26.85 2.58
N ALA A 272 1.25 -28.07 2.56
CA ALA A 272 2.58 -28.36 2.02
C ALA A 272 2.63 -28.16 0.50
N GLN A 273 1.58 -28.58 -0.23
CA GLN A 273 1.46 -28.32 -1.67
C GLN A 273 1.48 -26.81 -1.96
N LEU A 274 0.79 -25.99 -1.15
CA LEU A 274 0.82 -24.53 -1.24
C LEU A 274 2.22 -23.97 -0.97
N ALA A 275 2.92 -24.49 0.05
CA ALA A 275 4.28 -24.07 0.37
C ALA A 275 5.25 -24.39 -0.79
N ALA A 276 5.10 -25.56 -1.41
CA ALA A 276 5.89 -25.97 -2.56
C ALA A 276 5.58 -25.11 -3.81
N TRP A 277 4.30 -24.86 -4.08
CA TRP A 277 3.85 -24.01 -5.20
C TRP A 277 4.37 -22.57 -5.10
N TYR A 278 4.32 -21.96 -3.91
CA TYR A 278 4.84 -20.61 -3.69
C TYR A 278 6.34 -20.58 -3.32
N SER A 279 7.12 -21.50 -3.89
CA SER A 279 8.57 -21.58 -3.70
C SER A 279 9.31 -21.67 -5.04
N ARG A 280 10.64 -21.64 -5.00
CA ARG A 280 11.46 -21.94 -6.19
C ARG A 280 11.31 -23.37 -6.71
N ARG A 281 10.72 -24.30 -5.93
CA ARG A 281 10.49 -25.71 -6.29
C ARG A 281 9.08 -25.97 -6.84
N GLN A 282 8.41 -24.95 -7.38
CA GLN A 282 7.05 -25.08 -7.92
C GLN A 282 6.92 -26.06 -9.10
N HIS A 283 8.01 -26.40 -9.78
CA HIS A 283 8.04 -27.31 -10.93
C HIS A 283 8.70 -28.66 -10.61
N ASP A 284 9.04 -28.92 -9.35
CA ASP A 284 9.63 -30.20 -8.94
C ASP A 284 8.56 -31.29 -8.95
N SER A 285 8.94 -32.50 -9.35
CA SER A 285 8.04 -33.67 -9.30
C SER A 285 7.68 -34.06 -7.88
N LEU A 286 8.60 -33.86 -6.92
CA LEU A 286 8.39 -34.11 -5.51
C LEU A 286 9.22 -33.11 -4.69
N CYS A 287 8.54 -32.25 -3.95
CA CYS A 287 9.16 -31.20 -3.15
C CYS A 287 9.14 -31.56 -1.65
N PRO A 288 10.29 -31.57 -0.96
CA PRO A 288 10.34 -31.69 0.48
C PRO A 288 9.92 -30.39 1.15
N VAL A 289 8.94 -30.48 2.05
CA VAL A 289 8.40 -29.37 2.82
C VAL A 289 8.61 -29.66 4.30
N THR A 290 9.27 -28.72 4.97
CA THR A 290 9.43 -28.73 6.42
C THR A 290 8.10 -28.37 7.07
N VAL A 291 7.73 -29.11 8.12
CA VAL A 291 6.54 -28.91 8.95
C VAL A 291 6.96 -28.93 10.41
N THR A 292 6.65 -27.86 11.15
CA THR A 292 6.89 -27.81 12.60
C THR A 292 5.91 -26.87 13.30
N PRO A 293 5.57 -27.10 14.57
CA PRO A 293 4.88 -26.09 15.37
C PRO A 293 5.65 -24.76 15.43
N LYS A 294 4.96 -23.64 15.30
CA LYS A 294 5.57 -22.30 15.28
C LYS A 294 6.43 -22.00 16.50
N LYS A 295 6.15 -22.59 17.67
CA LYS A 295 7.00 -22.44 18.87
C LYS A 295 8.48 -22.87 18.67
N PHE A 296 8.75 -23.71 17.67
CA PHE A 296 10.10 -24.14 17.29
C PHE A 296 10.69 -23.34 16.13
N VAL A 297 10.01 -22.28 15.68
CA VAL A 297 10.49 -21.35 14.64
C VAL A 297 10.86 -20.02 15.29
N ARG A 298 12.12 -19.60 15.15
CA ARG A 298 12.63 -18.37 15.78
C ARG A 298 13.38 -17.52 14.75
N LYS A 299 13.28 -16.19 14.88
CA LYS A 299 14.09 -15.27 14.08
C LYS A 299 15.28 -14.78 14.92
N PRO A 300 16.53 -15.06 14.51
CA PRO A 300 17.71 -14.49 15.16
C PRO A 300 17.73 -12.96 15.07
N LYS A 301 18.31 -12.29 16.06
CA LYS A 301 18.52 -10.83 16.01
C LYS A 301 19.46 -10.51 14.84
N GLY A 302 19.05 -9.59 13.95
CA GLY A 302 19.82 -9.18 12.77
C GLY A 302 19.60 -10.03 11.51
N ALA A 303 18.76 -11.07 11.56
CA ALA A 303 18.43 -11.86 10.37
C ALA A 303 17.61 -11.05 9.35
N LEU A 304 17.86 -11.29 8.06
CA LEU A 304 17.14 -10.63 6.97
C LEU A 304 15.63 -10.95 7.01
N PRO A 305 14.78 -10.13 6.37
CA PRO A 305 13.36 -10.42 6.29
C PRO A 305 13.06 -11.79 5.67
N GLY A 306 12.20 -12.58 6.32
CA GLY A 306 11.83 -13.94 5.93
C GLY A 306 12.78 -15.03 6.43
N GLN A 307 13.93 -14.68 7.02
CA GLN A 307 14.89 -15.68 7.50
C GLN A 307 14.55 -16.15 8.91
N VAL A 308 14.45 -17.47 9.08
CA VAL A 308 14.09 -18.11 10.36
C VAL A 308 15.00 -19.31 10.64
N LEU A 309 15.26 -19.56 11.92
CA LEU A 309 15.83 -20.79 12.44
C LEU A 309 14.69 -21.73 12.82
N VAL A 310 14.77 -22.98 12.36
CA VAL A 310 13.76 -24.01 12.58
C VAL A 310 14.37 -25.12 13.42
N GLU A 311 13.68 -25.47 14.51
CA GLU A 311 14.02 -26.60 15.36
C GLU A 311 12.92 -27.68 15.26
N ARG A 312 13.29 -28.95 15.50
CA ARG A 312 12.35 -30.09 15.58
C ARG A 312 11.39 -30.17 14.39
N GLU A 313 11.94 -30.19 13.18
CA GLU A 313 11.16 -30.33 11.96
C GLU A 313 10.78 -31.77 11.62
N LYS A 314 9.64 -31.93 10.97
CA LYS A 314 9.29 -33.10 10.16
C LYS A 314 9.32 -32.69 8.68
N VAL A 315 9.69 -33.60 7.80
CA VAL A 315 9.68 -33.34 6.35
C VAL A 315 8.58 -34.18 5.71
N VAL A 316 7.74 -33.53 4.90
CA VAL A 316 6.72 -34.18 4.09
C VAL A 316 7.08 -33.98 2.62
N LEU A 317 6.90 -35.01 1.79
CA LEU A 317 7.15 -34.95 0.36
C LEU A 317 5.82 -34.76 -0.36
N VAL A 318 5.71 -33.71 -1.17
CA VAL A 318 4.47 -33.36 -1.87
C VAL A 318 4.74 -32.95 -3.31
N VAL A 319 3.76 -33.19 -4.19
CA VAL A 319 3.75 -32.63 -5.54
C VAL A 319 3.20 -31.20 -5.45
N PRO A 320 3.90 -30.16 -5.97
CA PRO A 320 3.35 -28.80 -6.01
C PRO A 320 2.00 -28.79 -6.74
N ALA A 321 0.96 -28.25 -6.10
CA ALA A 321 -0.37 -28.18 -6.69
C ALA A 321 -0.79 -26.72 -6.88
N ASN A 322 -1.29 -26.40 -8.08
CA ASN A 322 -1.79 -25.07 -8.38
C ASN A 322 -3.08 -24.81 -7.59
N PRO A 323 -3.14 -23.78 -6.72
CA PRO A 323 -4.34 -23.49 -5.94
C PRO A 323 -5.51 -22.94 -6.77
N PHE A 324 -5.29 -22.56 -8.03
CA PHE A 324 -6.30 -21.98 -8.92
C PHE A 324 -6.81 -22.95 -10.00
N GLU A 325 -6.19 -24.12 -10.13
CA GLU A 325 -6.77 -25.19 -10.93
C GLU A 325 -7.96 -25.76 -10.17
N ARG A 326 -9.16 -25.62 -10.75
CA ARG A 326 -10.34 -26.33 -10.26
C ARG A 326 -9.99 -27.82 -10.30
N VAL A 327 -9.95 -28.44 -9.12
CA VAL A 327 -9.87 -29.90 -9.00
C VAL A 327 -11.09 -30.44 -9.75
N GLY A 328 -10.87 -30.94 -10.96
CA GLY A 328 -11.90 -31.64 -11.72
C GLY A 328 -12.37 -32.80 -10.86
N GLY A 329 -13.64 -32.79 -10.48
CA GLY A 329 -14.27 -33.91 -9.82
C GLY A 329 -14.05 -35.17 -10.64
N LYS A 330 -13.59 -36.21 -9.96
CA LYS A 330 -13.94 -37.57 -10.33
C LYS A 330 -15.08 -38.03 -9.44
#